data_AF-A0A4R1S604-F1
#
_entry.id   AF-A0A4R1S604-F1
#
_cell.length_a   1.000
_cell.length_b   1.000
_cell.length_c   1.000
_cell.angle_alpha   90.00
_cell.angle_beta   90.00
_cell.angle_gamma   90.00
#
_symmetry.space_group_name_H-M   'P 1'
#
loop_
_entity.id
_entity.type
_entity.pdbx_description
1 polymer ?
#
loop_
_entity_poly.entity_id
_entity_poly.type
_entity_poly.pdbx_seq_one_letter_code
_entity_poly.pdbx_strand_id
1 'polypeptide(L)'
;MQRFVPEIGTHIRLTADWSFCFQDEYRNRDVWKALKLDQNPTVLAQKKTMEMNVAERDRLAQIVPLKDPDMVAQLRELTEATNWHRRVLTAPVTLPKETLLSVDRTDLGGHASDLSSITFRIDETSYRELMPAVRGGLFRRRGYRFWVGLGDLNTMQFKVEPRAR
;
A
#
# COMPACT_ATOMS: atom_id res chain seq x y z
N MET A 1 14.01 -2.63 19.74
CA MET A 1 14.72 -1.92 18.65
C MET A 1 14.11 -0.55 18.49
N GLN A 2 14.93 0.50 18.51
CA GLN A 2 14.48 1.88 18.33
C GLN A 2 14.17 2.09 16.84
N ARG A 3 12.92 2.38 16.49
CA ARG A 3 12.51 2.66 15.11
C ARG A 3 12.80 4.11 14.80
N PHE A 4 13.51 4.38 13.70
CA PHE A 4 13.72 5.76 13.24
C PHE A 4 12.45 6.26 12.56
N VAL A 5 11.87 7.34 13.09
CA VAL A 5 10.71 8.01 12.52
C VAL A 5 11.17 9.41 12.10
N PRO A 6 11.33 9.68 10.79
CA PRO A 6 11.73 10.99 10.33
C PRO A 6 10.67 12.05 10.64
N GLU A 7 11.11 13.29 10.86
CA GLU A 7 10.22 14.43 11.10
C GLU A 7 9.45 14.81 9.83
N ILE A 8 8.24 15.37 9.99
CA ILE A 8 7.45 15.88 8.88
C ILE A 8 8.24 16.98 8.14
N GLY A 9 8.27 16.90 6.81
CA GLY A 9 9.04 17.78 5.93
C GLY A 9 10.48 17.35 5.70
N THR A 10 10.96 16.28 6.34
CA THR A 10 12.27 15.68 6.06
C THR A 10 12.30 15.17 4.62
N HIS A 11 13.37 15.49 3.90
CA HIS A 11 13.63 14.93 2.58
C HIS A 11 14.62 13.78 2.74
N ILE A 12 14.30 12.64 2.15
CA ILE A 12 15.13 11.44 2.17
C ILE A 12 15.39 10.99 0.75
N ARG A 13 16.63 10.63 0.47
CA ARG A 13 17.04 10.08 -0.83
C ARG A 13 17.41 8.61 -0.63
N LEU A 14 16.78 7.75 -1.41
CA LEU A 14 17.07 6.31 -1.37
C LEU A 14 18.50 6.04 -1.82
N THR A 15 19.27 5.32 -1.01
CA THR A 15 20.66 4.94 -1.32
C THR A 15 20.77 3.58 -2.00
N ALA A 16 19.67 2.80 -1.99
CA ALA A 16 19.49 1.55 -2.69
C ALA A 16 18.04 1.43 -3.20
N ASP A 17 17.77 0.45 -4.06
CA ASP A 17 16.40 0.11 -4.44
C ASP A 17 15.61 -0.34 -3.21
N TRP A 18 14.38 0.13 -3.09
CA TRP A 18 13.52 -0.16 -1.94
C TRP A 18 12.27 -0.91 -2.39
N SER A 19 12.24 -2.20 -2.11
CA SER A 19 11.10 -3.09 -2.38
C SER A 19 10.20 -3.22 -1.15
N PHE A 20 8.89 -3.13 -1.36
CA PHE A 20 7.88 -3.24 -0.30
C PHE A 20 6.53 -3.71 -0.83
N CYS A 21 5.65 -4.13 0.07
CA CYS A 21 4.28 -4.54 -0.26
C CYS A 21 3.34 -3.33 -0.32
N PHE A 22 3.05 -2.86 -1.53
CA PHE A 22 2.16 -1.73 -1.75
C PHE A 22 0.70 -2.15 -1.58
N GLN A 23 -0.06 -1.37 -0.82
CA GLN A 23 -1.44 -1.66 -0.46
C GLN A 23 -2.43 -0.88 -1.35
N ASP A 24 -3.46 -1.54 -1.89
CA ASP A 24 -4.59 -0.92 -2.58
C ASP A 24 -5.54 -0.29 -1.55
N GLU A 25 -5.14 0.86 -1.05
CA GLU A 25 -5.90 1.65 -0.11
C GLU A 25 -6.12 3.06 -0.68
N TYR A 26 -7.15 3.75 -0.18
CA TYR A 26 -7.59 5.04 -0.71
C TYR A 26 -6.44 6.06 -0.84
N ARG A 27 -5.51 6.13 0.12
CA ARG A 27 -4.38 7.08 0.11
C ARG A 27 -3.29 6.70 -0.89
N ASN A 28 -3.27 5.45 -1.34
CA ASN A 28 -2.31 4.90 -2.31
C ASN A 28 -2.85 4.86 -3.73
N ARG A 29 -4.14 5.20 -3.91
CA ARG A 29 -4.88 4.99 -5.16
C ARG A 29 -4.25 5.66 -6.38
N ASP A 30 -3.65 6.83 -6.20
CA ASP A 30 -3.04 7.57 -7.33
C ASP A 30 -1.75 6.88 -7.80
N VAL A 31 -0.89 6.44 -6.88
CA VAL A 31 0.30 5.65 -7.20
C VAL A 31 -0.08 4.29 -7.78
N TRP A 32 -1.10 3.63 -7.21
CA TRP A 32 -1.59 2.34 -7.68
C TRP A 32 -2.00 2.39 -9.16
N LYS A 33 -2.77 3.41 -9.53
CA LYS A 33 -3.20 3.65 -10.91
C LYS A 33 -2.03 4.02 -11.82
N ALA A 34 -1.14 4.91 -11.36
CA ALA A 34 0.01 5.35 -12.15
C ALA A 34 0.91 4.17 -12.53
N LEU A 35 1.15 3.24 -11.59
CA LEU A 35 1.92 2.03 -11.79
C LEU A 35 1.13 0.87 -12.43
N LYS A 36 -0.16 1.08 -12.74
CA LYS A 36 -1.05 0.07 -13.35
C LYS A 36 -1.08 -1.25 -12.58
N LEU A 37 -1.05 -1.20 -11.25
CA LEU A 37 -0.93 -2.39 -10.40
C LEU A 37 -2.15 -3.32 -10.49
N ASP A 38 -3.29 -2.85 -10.99
CA ASP A 38 -4.44 -3.70 -11.32
C ASP A 38 -4.13 -4.81 -12.33
N GLN A 39 -3.08 -4.65 -13.13
CA GLN A 39 -2.62 -5.62 -14.12
C GLN A 39 -1.48 -6.51 -13.58
N ASN A 40 -1.03 -6.28 -12.35
CA ASN A 40 0.04 -7.07 -11.75
C ASN A 40 -0.45 -8.53 -11.54
N PRO A 41 0.33 -9.55 -11.96
CA PRO A 41 -0.07 -10.96 -11.82
C PRO A 41 -0.42 -11.36 -10.38
N THR A 42 0.29 -10.79 -9.40
CA THR A 42 0.04 -11.02 -7.96
C THR A 42 -1.34 -10.50 -7.57
N VAL A 43 -1.69 -9.31 -8.03
CA VAL A 43 -3.01 -8.68 -7.78
C VAL A 43 -4.11 -9.44 -8.49
N LEU A 44 -3.90 -9.86 -9.74
CA LEU A 44 -4.86 -10.66 -10.49
C LEU A 44 -5.12 -12.02 -9.82
N ALA A 45 -4.08 -12.69 -9.32
CA ALA A 45 -4.20 -13.93 -8.57
C ALA A 45 -5.00 -13.71 -7.27
N GLN A 46 -4.72 -12.65 -6.52
CA GLN A 46 -5.49 -12.28 -5.32
C GLN A 46 -6.97 -12.04 -5.66
N LYS A 47 -7.27 -11.26 -6.70
CA LYS A 47 -8.65 -11.01 -7.16
C LYS A 47 -9.38 -12.31 -7.51
N LYS A 48 -8.72 -13.24 -8.22
CA LYS A 48 -9.29 -14.55 -8.56
C LYS A 48 -9.58 -15.39 -7.31
N THR A 49 -8.66 -15.44 -6.35
CA THR A 49 -8.87 -16.13 -5.07
C THR A 49 -10.05 -15.52 -4.30
N MET A 50 -10.18 -14.20 -4.30
CA MET A 50 -11.32 -13.51 -3.68
C MET A 50 -12.65 -13.87 -4.34
N GLU A 51 -12.70 -13.87 -5.67
CA GLU A 51 -13.89 -14.25 -6.44
C GLU A 51 -14.31 -15.69 -6.13
N MET A 52 -13.35 -16.61 -6.05
CA MET A 52 -13.61 -18.00 -5.65
C MET A 52 -14.17 -18.11 -4.23
N ASN A 53 -13.58 -17.40 -3.27
CA ASN A 53 -14.04 -17.40 -1.88
C ASN A 53 -15.45 -16.82 -1.73
N VAL A 54 -15.76 -15.75 -2.49
CA VAL A 54 -17.12 -15.17 -2.52
C VAL A 54 -18.12 -16.16 -3.11
N ALA A 55 -17.78 -16.79 -4.23
CA ALA A 55 -18.65 -17.78 -4.88
C ALA A 55 -18.92 -18.98 -3.95
N GLU A 56 -17.89 -19.48 -3.25
CA GLU A 56 -18.05 -20.58 -2.31
C GLU A 56 -18.88 -20.19 -1.08
N ARG A 57 -18.64 -18.99 -0.53
CA ARG A 57 -19.48 -18.45 0.55
C ARG A 57 -20.95 -18.40 0.13
N ASP A 58 -21.24 -17.88 -1.06
CA ASP A 58 -22.60 -17.73 -1.56
C ASP A 58 -23.25 -19.10 -1.84
N ARG A 59 -22.47 -20.08 -2.32
CA ARG A 59 -22.92 -21.47 -2.49
C ARG A 59 -23.26 -22.11 -1.15
N LEU A 60 -22.38 -22.02 -0.15
CA LEU A 60 -22.64 -22.60 1.17
C LEU A 60 -23.86 -21.96 1.81
N ALA A 61 -23.99 -20.62 1.74
CA ALA A 61 -25.13 -19.90 2.30
C ALA A 61 -26.50 -20.36 1.74
N GLN A 62 -26.55 -20.92 0.54
CA GLN A 62 -27.77 -21.48 -0.05
C GLN A 62 -28.10 -22.89 0.44
N ILE A 63 -27.08 -23.66 0.84
CA ILE A 63 -27.23 -25.08 1.19
C ILE A 63 -27.32 -25.28 2.70
N VAL A 64 -26.72 -24.39 3.49
CA VAL A 64 -26.60 -24.55 4.94
C VAL A 64 -27.97 -24.40 5.63
N PRO A 65 -28.54 -25.47 6.22
CA PRO A 65 -29.54 -25.28 7.25
C PRO A 65 -28.84 -24.61 8.44
N LEU A 66 -29.38 -23.49 8.94
CA LEU A 66 -28.84 -22.63 10.02
C LEU A 66 -28.56 -23.34 11.38
N LYS A 67 -28.54 -24.67 11.43
CA LYS A 67 -28.41 -25.50 12.63
C LYS A 67 -27.13 -26.36 12.69
N ASP A 68 -26.36 -26.48 11.60
CA ASP A 68 -25.08 -27.23 11.63
C ASP A 68 -23.91 -26.32 12.09
N PRO A 69 -23.30 -26.59 13.27
CA PRO A 69 -22.24 -25.75 13.82
C PRO A 69 -20.96 -25.71 12.97
N ASP A 70 -20.60 -26.80 12.31
CA ASP A 70 -19.35 -26.90 11.54
C ASP A 70 -19.46 -26.09 10.24
N MET A 71 -20.61 -26.18 9.59
CA MET A 71 -20.90 -25.36 8.41
C MET A 71 -21.01 -23.87 8.73
N VAL A 72 -21.55 -23.51 9.90
CA VAL A 72 -21.58 -22.11 10.38
C VAL A 72 -20.16 -21.59 10.66
N ALA A 73 -19.27 -22.43 11.20
CA ALA A 73 -17.86 -22.07 11.40
C ALA A 73 -17.14 -21.84 10.06
N GLN A 74 -17.34 -22.72 9.07
CA GLN A 74 -16.78 -22.55 7.71
C GLN A 74 -17.28 -21.27 7.03
N LEU A 75 -18.58 -20.96 7.15
CA LEU A 75 -19.14 -19.71 6.64
C LEU A 75 -18.54 -18.47 7.31
N ARG A 76 -18.29 -18.53 8.63
CA ARG A 76 -17.60 -17.45 9.35
C ARG A 76 -16.18 -17.27 8.86
N GLU A 77 -15.41 -18.34 8.74
CA GLU A 77 -14.03 -18.30 8.26
C GLU A 77 -13.96 -17.73 6.83
N LEU A 78 -14.83 -18.19 5.92
CA LEU A 78 -14.92 -17.64 4.57
C LEU A 78 -15.36 -16.17 4.55
N THR A 79 -16.26 -15.78 5.45
CA THR A 79 -16.71 -14.39 5.58
C THR A 79 -15.58 -13.50 6.11
N GLU A 80 -14.83 -13.95 7.11
CA GLU A 80 -13.66 -13.27 7.65
C GLU A 80 -12.54 -13.17 6.60
N ALA A 81 -12.25 -14.26 5.88
CA ALA A 81 -11.33 -14.25 4.77
C ALA A 81 -11.77 -13.27 3.68
N THR A 82 -13.05 -13.27 3.29
CA THR A 82 -13.59 -12.34 2.28
C THR A 82 -13.50 -10.89 2.76
N ASN A 83 -13.79 -10.62 4.03
CA ASN A 83 -13.72 -9.28 4.62
C ASN A 83 -12.28 -8.80 4.80
N TRP A 84 -11.34 -9.71 5.11
CA TRP A 84 -9.91 -9.41 5.19
C TRP A 84 -9.32 -9.13 3.79
N HIS A 85 -9.63 -9.97 2.80
CA HIS A 85 -9.16 -9.74 1.43
C HIS A 85 -9.83 -8.53 0.78
N ARG A 86 -11.08 -8.19 1.16
CA ARG A 86 -11.70 -6.90 0.79
C ARG A 86 -10.94 -5.68 1.32
N ARG A 87 -10.08 -5.85 2.33
CA ARG A 87 -9.41 -4.73 2.98
C ARG A 87 -8.09 -4.35 2.34
N VAL A 88 -7.32 -5.23 1.71
CA VAL A 88 -6.06 -4.82 1.07
C VAL A 88 -5.62 -5.79 -0.04
N LEU A 89 -5.86 -5.45 -1.31
CA LEU A 89 -5.04 -6.04 -2.39
C LEU A 89 -3.61 -5.52 -2.22
N THR A 90 -2.62 -6.38 -2.39
CA THR A 90 -1.21 -5.98 -2.28
C THR A 90 -0.44 -6.29 -3.55
N ALA A 91 0.50 -5.41 -3.89
CA ALA A 91 1.40 -5.59 -5.02
C ALA A 91 2.84 -5.33 -4.57
N PRO A 92 3.81 -6.17 -4.95
CA PRO A 92 5.21 -5.84 -4.73
C PRO A 92 5.58 -4.64 -5.62
N VAL A 93 6.09 -3.58 -4.99
CA VAL A 93 6.58 -2.38 -5.67
C VAL A 93 8.03 -2.16 -5.25
N THR A 94 8.87 -1.72 -6.18
CA THR A 94 10.26 -1.36 -5.90
C THR A 94 10.46 0.07 -6.34
N LEU A 95 10.77 0.98 -5.42
CA LEU A 95 11.22 2.32 -5.78
C LEU A 95 12.72 2.29 -6.06
N PRO A 96 13.19 2.88 -7.17
CA PRO A 96 14.59 2.81 -7.56
C PRO A 96 15.44 3.69 -6.65
N LYS A 97 16.71 3.34 -6.52
CA LYS A 97 17.76 4.18 -5.94
C LYS A 97 17.70 5.60 -6.51
N GLU A 98 18.12 6.58 -5.71
CA GLU A 98 18.07 8.02 -6.01
C GLU A 98 16.66 8.63 -6.02
N THR A 99 15.60 7.84 -5.74
CA THR A 99 14.27 8.41 -5.51
C THR A 99 14.31 9.35 -4.30
N LEU A 100 13.82 10.58 -4.50
CA LEU A 100 13.67 11.60 -3.46
C LEU A 100 12.24 11.56 -2.94
N LEU A 101 12.11 11.35 -1.63
CA LEU A 101 10.83 11.36 -0.92
C LEU A 101 10.84 12.48 0.11
N SER A 102 9.72 13.16 0.29
CA SER A 102 9.49 14.03 1.45
C SER A 102 8.43 13.43 2.36
N VAL A 103 8.68 13.50 3.67
CA VAL A 103 7.72 13.06 4.69
C VAL A 103 6.58 14.07 4.76
N ASP A 104 5.39 13.67 4.32
CA ASP A 104 4.19 14.52 4.31
C ASP A 104 3.44 14.42 5.64
N ARG A 105 3.33 13.22 6.19
CA ARG A 105 2.59 12.94 7.43
C ARG A 105 3.13 11.71 8.13
N THR A 106 3.10 11.72 9.46
CA THR A 106 3.41 10.57 10.31
C THR A 106 2.18 10.24 11.14
N ASP A 107 1.66 9.02 10.99
CA ASP A 107 0.55 8.49 11.78
C ASP A 107 1.11 7.43 12.73
N LEU A 108 1.45 7.83 13.94
CA LEU A 108 1.81 6.91 15.01
C LEU A 108 0.52 6.57 15.76
N GLY A 109 -0.08 5.42 15.42
CA GLY A 109 -1.15 4.86 16.23
C GLY A 109 -0.69 4.68 17.68
N GLY A 110 -1.62 4.71 18.64
CA GLY A 110 -1.35 4.40 20.05
C GLY A 110 -0.82 2.97 20.26
N HIS A 111 -1.09 2.33 21.40
CA HIS A 111 -0.48 1.07 21.86
C HIS A 111 -0.43 -0.15 20.88
N ALA A 112 -1.04 -0.10 19.70
CA ALA A 112 -0.86 -1.09 18.63
C ALA A 112 0.15 -0.59 17.57
N SER A 113 1.37 -1.14 17.60
CA SER A 113 2.47 -0.82 16.67
C SER A 113 2.15 -1.04 15.19
N ASP A 114 1.12 -1.83 14.91
CA ASP A 114 0.79 -2.34 13.58
C ASP A 114 -0.03 -1.33 12.77
N LEU A 115 -0.52 -0.29 13.42
CA LEU A 115 -1.26 0.81 12.80
C LEU A 115 -0.37 2.01 12.45
N SER A 116 0.92 1.94 12.77
CA SER A 116 1.82 3.07 12.52
C SER A 116 2.24 3.13 11.06
N SER A 117 2.08 4.30 10.46
CA SER A 117 2.37 4.56 9.05
C SER A 117 3.03 5.90 8.81
N ILE A 118 3.77 6.00 7.70
CA ILE A 118 4.31 7.26 7.20
C ILE A 118 3.78 7.48 5.80
N THR A 119 3.32 8.70 5.52
CA THR A 119 2.96 9.16 4.19
C THR A 119 4.12 9.93 3.58
N PHE A 120 4.55 9.50 2.41
CA PHE A 120 5.55 10.15 1.59
C PHE A 120 4.91 10.87 0.42
N ARG A 121 5.57 11.94 -0.02
CA ARG A 121 5.40 12.53 -1.34
C ARG A 121 6.63 12.17 -2.17
N ILE A 122 6.40 11.72 -3.41
CA ILE A 122 7.47 11.48 -4.39
C ILE A 122 7.82 12.80 -5.05
N ASP A 123 9.02 13.29 -4.77
CA ASP A 123 9.52 14.55 -5.30
C ASP A 123 10.33 14.33 -6.59
N GLU A 124 11.16 13.28 -6.62
CA GLU A 124 11.98 12.89 -7.79
C GLU A 124 12.08 11.37 -7.86
N THR A 125 11.99 10.79 -9.06
CA THR A 125 12.24 9.36 -9.29
C THR A 125 12.53 9.10 -10.77
N SER A 126 13.18 7.98 -11.08
CA SER A 126 13.37 7.54 -12.47
C SER A 126 12.10 6.92 -13.07
N TYR A 127 11.08 6.64 -12.27
CA TYR A 127 9.77 6.23 -12.79
C TYR A 127 9.03 7.41 -13.42
N ARG A 128 8.95 7.37 -14.75
CA ARG A 128 8.27 8.39 -15.54
C ARG A 128 6.78 8.52 -15.19
N GLU A 129 6.14 7.42 -14.86
CA GLU A 129 4.73 7.34 -14.48
C GLU A 129 4.42 8.06 -13.16
N LEU A 130 5.42 8.12 -12.28
CA LEU A 130 5.35 8.75 -10.96
C LEU A 130 5.87 10.19 -10.96
N MET A 131 6.29 10.71 -12.12
CA MET A 131 6.68 12.10 -12.26
C MET A 131 5.49 12.96 -12.69
N PRO A 132 5.33 14.20 -12.16
CA PRO A 132 4.29 15.09 -12.59
C PRO A 132 4.36 15.32 -14.10
N ALA A 133 3.33 14.89 -14.82
CA ALA A 133 3.23 15.17 -16.24
C ALA A 133 2.87 16.65 -16.45
N VAL A 134 3.63 17.34 -17.31
CA VAL A 134 3.24 18.65 -17.83
C VAL A 134 2.14 18.41 -18.85
N ARG A 135 0.88 18.68 -18.48
CA ARG A 135 -0.26 18.58 -19.40
C ARG A 135 -0.85 19.97 -19.65
N GLY A 136 -0.67 20.47 -20.86
CA GLY A 136 -1.23 21.76 -21.30
C GLY A 136 -0.57 22.99 -20.68
N GLY A 137 0.75 22.96 -20.43
CA GLY A 137 1.51 24.11 -19.90
C GLY A 137 1.28 24.42 -18.41
N LEU A 138 0.28 23.83 -17.77
CA LEU A 138 0.05 23.92 -16.33
C LEU A 138 0.77 22.76 -15.63
N PHE A 139 1.80 23.08 -14.85
CA PHE A 139 2.40 22.13 -13.91
C PHE A 139 1.34 21.72 -12.88
N ARG A 140 0.84 20.48 -12.94
CA ARG A 140 0.11 19.90 -11.81
C ARG A 140 1.12 19.61 -10.70
N ARG A 141 1.33 20.62 -9.86
CA ARG A 141 2.33 20.71 -8.77
C ARG A 141 2.22 19.66 -7.65
N ARG A 142 1.35 18.66 -7.73
CA ARG A 142 1.20 17.70 -6.62
C ARG A 142 1.83 16.38 -7.05
N GLY A 143 3.08 16.17 -6.64
CA GLY A 143 3.74 14.88 -6.69
C GLY A 143 2.88 13.81 -6.01
N TYR A 144 3.02 12.57 -6.46
CA TYR A 144 2.22 11.47 -5.93
C TYR A 144 2.50 11.27 -4.45
N ARG A 145 1.44 11.01 -3.68
CA ARG A 145 1.54 10.63 -2.29
C ARG A 145 1.20 9.16 -2.13
N PHE A 146 1.87 8.52 -1.20
CA PHE A 146 1.54 7.18 -0.77
C PHE A 146 1.91 7.02 0.69
N TRP A 147 1.27 6.08 1.37
CA TRP A 147 1.65 5.67 2.70
C TRP A 147 2.22 4.27 2.70
N VAL A 148 3.04 4.02 3.71
CA VAL A 148 3.70 2.73 3.94
C VAL A 148 3.73 2.45 5.44
N GLY A 149 3.55 1.18 5.80
CA GLY A 149 3.62 0.74 7.18
C GLY A 149 5.05 0.80 7.72
N LEU A 150 5.20 0.95 9.04
CA LEU A 150 6.53 0.97 9.66
C LEU A 150 7.35 -0.31 9.42
N GLY A 151 6.69 -1.45 9.20
CA GLY A 151 7.36 -2.72 8.89
C GLY A 151 8.21 -2.62 7.62
N ASP A 152 7.59 -2.19 6.53
CA ASP A 152 8.25 -1.97 5.24
C ASP A 152 9.26 -0.83 5.32
N LEU A 153 8.96 0.25 6.05
CA LEU A 153 9.85 1.39 6.21
C LEU A 153 11.23 0.99 6.78
N ASN A 154 11.27 0.04 7.72
CA ASN A 154 12.51 -0.38 8.35
C ASN A 154 13.48 -1.10 7.39
N THR A 155 13.03 -1.50 6.20
CA THR A 155 13.87 -2.11 5.16
C THR A 155 14.54 -1.08 4.25
N MET A 156 14.10 0.17 4.32
CA MET A 156 14.55 1.26 3.46
C MET A 156 15.97 1.69 3.80
N GLN A 157 16.83 1.80 2.79
CA GLN A 157 18.15 2.43 2.92
C GLN A 157 18.10 3.83 2.33
N PHE A 158 18.45 4.84 3.13
CA PHE A 158 18.33 6.23 2.72
C PHE A 158 19.38 7.12 3.41
N LYS A 159 19.57 8.30 2.84
CA LYS A 159 20.23 9.45 3.48
C LYS A 159 19.25 10.60 3.60
N VAL A 160 19.38 11.41 4.65
CA VAL A 160 18.61 12.64 4.81
C VAL A 160 19.25 13.73 3.96
N GLU A 161 18.47 14.38 3.12
CA GLU A 161 18.91 15.53 2.33
C GLU A 161 18.56 16.83 3.08
N PRO A 162 19.46 17.82 3.11
CA PRO A 162 19.15 19.12 3.67
C PRO A 162 18.02 19.76 2.86
N ARG A 163 17.07 20.38 3.56
CA ARG A 163 15.96 21.11 2.91
C ARG A 163 16.56 22.17 1.99
N ALA A 164 16.30 22.07 0.69
CA ALA A 164 16.64 23.13 -0.25
C ALA A 164 15.96 24.43 0.23
N ARG A 165 16.79 25.42 0.61
CA ARG A 165 16.33 26.73 1.08
C ARG A 165 15.78 27.56 -0.06
#